data_AF-A0A1A3NHB1-F1
#
_entry.id   AF-A0A1A3NHB1-F1
#
_cell.length_a   1.000
_cell.length_b   1.000
_cell.length_c   1.000
_cell.angle_alpha   90.00
_cell.angle_beta   90.00
_cell.angle_gamma   90.00
#
_symmetry.space_group_name_H-M   'P 1'
#
loop_
_entity.id
_entity.type
_entity.pdbx_description
1 polymer ?
#
loop_
_entity_poly.entity_id
_entity_poly.type
_entity_poly.pdbx_seq_one_letter_code
_entity_poly.pdbx_strand_id
1 'polypeptide(L)'
;MHAKSIARVAFSALAITALSGIFTAPSAYADDNTVVFEALGSGQALTIDTDPAIDRVYNATLPWSRTVEAGPNVTMFQVVVVGNGSTNPGCRISIGGHVVAEQPVGGSAHCIYTR
;
A
#
# COMPACT_ATOMS: atom_id res chain seq x y z
N MET A 1 -1.65 6.96 -71.56
CA MET A 1 -2.29 5.99 -70.65
C MET A 1 -2.53 6.71 -69.32
N HIS A 2 -3.80 6.74 -68.91
CA HIS A 2 -4.36 7.44 -67.77
C HIS A 2 -4.00 6.79 -66.42
N ALA A 3 -3.79 7.61 -65.39
CA ALA A 3 -4.19 7.46 -63.97
C ALA A 3 -3.23 8.29 -63.07
N LYS A 4 -3.61 8.95 -61.98
CA LYS A 4 -4.88 9.06 -61.26
C LYS A 4 -4.78 10.18 -60.21
N SER A 5 -5.92 10.85 -60.01
CA SER A 5 -6.50 11.44 -58.79
C SER A 5 -5.73 12.40 -57.87
N ILE A 6 -6.32 13.60 -57.82
CA ILE A 6 -6.34 14.61 -56.76
C ILE A 6 -7.06 14.07 -55.51
N ALA A 7 -6.57 14.44 -54.31
CA ALA A 7 -7.44 14.60 -53.13
C ALA A 7 -6.87 15.68 -52.20
N ARG A 8 -7.47 16.86 -52.26
CA ARG A 8 -7.35 17.91 -51.23
C ARG A 8 -8.14 17.43 -50.01
N VAL A 9 -7.49 17.35 -48.85
CA VAL A 9 -8.21 17.21 -47.57
C VAL A 9 -7.99 18.50 -46.80
N ALA A 10 -9.08 19.23 -46.65
CA ALA A 10 -9.16 20.44 -45.85
C ALA A 10 -8.95 20.08 -44.37
N PHE A 11 -8.05 20.81 -43.70
CA PHE A 11 -7.94 20.80 -42.25
C PHE A 11 -9.15 21.54 -41.68
N SER A 12 -10.21 20.80 -41.36
CA SER A 12 -11.28 21.30 -40.49
C SER A 12 -10.72 21.42 -39.08
N ALA A 13 -10.40 22.66 -38.68
CA ALA A 13 -10.06 22.99 -37.31
C ALA A 13 -11.30 22.79 -36.42
N LEU A 14 -11.40 21.63 -35.76
CA LEU A 14 -12.22 21.54 -34.55
C LEU A 14 -11.44 22.22 -33.43
N ALA A 15 -11.91 23.42 -33.06
CA ALA A 15 -11.54 24.05 -31.81
C ALA A 15 -12.07 23.18 -30.65
N ILE A 16 -11.22 22.31 -30.13
CA ILE A 16 -11.48 21.60 -28.88
C ILE A 16 -11.23 22.63 -27.77
N THR A 17 -12.30 23.16 -27.19
CA THR A 17 -12.25 23.95 -25.97
C THR A 17 -11.69 23.04 -24.87
N ALA A 18 -10.41 23.19 -24.56
CA ALA A 18 -9.79 22.48 -23.45
C ALA A 18 -10.43 22.96 -22.15
N LEU A 19 -11.34 22.16 -21.59
CA LEU A 19 -11.62 22.23 -20.16
C LEU A 19 -10.34 21.79 -19.46
N SER A 20 -9.60 22.75 -18.93
CA SER A 20 -8.45 22.56 -18.04
C SER A 20 -8.93 21.96 -16.72
N GLY A 21 -9.43 20.73 -16.75
CA GLY A 21 -9.58 19.90 -15.57
C GLY A 21 -8.18 19.52 -15.12
N ILE A 22 -7.81 19.93 -13.92
CA ILE A 22 -6.56 19.52 -13.29
C ILE A 22 -6.72 18.04 -12.93
N PHE A 23 -6.50 17.15 -13.89
CA PHE A 23 -6.33 15.73 -13.63
C PHE A 23 -4.94 15.56 -13.02
N THR A 24 -4.81 15.82 -11.71
CA THR A 24 -3.65 15.32 -10.97
C THR A 24 -3.75 13.80 -11.01
N ALA A 25 -2.90 13.16 -11.81
CA ALA A 25 -2.70 11.72 -11.70
C ALA A 25 -2.37 11.42 -10.22
N PRO A 26 -2.92 10.35 -9.63
CA PRO A 26 -2.53 9.94 -8.28
C PRO A 26 -1.01 9.80 -8.26
N SER A 27 -0.36 10.38 -7.25
CA SER A 27 1.09 10.25 -7.09
C SER A 27 1.41 8.76 -7.15
N ALA A 28 2.25 8.37 -8.12
CA ALA A 28 2.90 7.08 -8.03
C ALA A 28 3.59 7.03 -6.66
N TYR A 29 3.45 5.90 -5.97
CA TYR A 29 4.07 5.66 -4.68
C TYR A 29 5.56 6.00 -4.82
N ALA A 30 6.02 7.04 -4.14
CA ALA A 30 7.39 7.51 -4.29
C ALA A 30 8.40 6.48 -3.77
N ASP A 31 7.92 5.50 -3.00
CA ASP A 31 8.71 4.46 -2.37
C ASP A 31 7.90 3.16 -2.20
N ASP A 32 8.19 2.18 -3.05
CA ASP A 32 7.59 0.84 -2.99
C ASP A 32 8.36 -0.12 -2.07
N ASN A 33 9.40 0.36 -1.38
CA ASN A 33 10.32 -0.46 -0.59
C ASN A 33 10.21 -0.21 0.91
N THR A 34 9.87 1.02 1.34
CA THR A 34 9.62 1.31 2.75
C THR A 34 8.29 0.69 3.18
N VAL A 35 8.37 -0.34 4.02
CA VAL A 35 7.20 -1.03 4.61
C VAL A 35 7.13 -0.75 6.09
N VAL A 36 5.97 -0.31 6.56
CA VAL A 36 5.69 -0.07 7.99
C VAL A 36 4.66 -1.09 8.46
N PHE A 37 5.05 -1.91 9.42
CA PHE A 37 4.16 -2.80 10.15
C PHE A 37 3.73 -2.14 11.45
N GLU A 38 2.45 -2.21 11.77
CA GLU A 38 1.91 -1.65 13.00
C GLU A 38 1.00 -2.65 13.69
N ALA A 39 1.12 -2.70 15.02
CA ALA A 39 0.19 -3.35 15.91
C ALA A 39 -0.63 -2.27 16.62
N LEU A 40 -1.95 -2.30 16.42
CA LEU A 40 -2.87 -1.27 16.87
C LEU A 40 -3.55 -1.68 18.19
N GLY A 41 -3.99 -0.69 18.96
CA GLY A 41 -4.72 -0.90 20.22
C GLY A 41 -3.94 -0.42 21.42
N SER A 42 -4.33 -0.89 22.60
CA SER A 42 -3.73 -0.55 23.89
C SER A 42 -3.38 -1.82 24.67
N GLY A 43 -2.57 -1.70 25.71
CA GLY A 43 -2.14 -2.84 26.52
C GLY A 43 -0.85 -3.46 25.98
N GLN A 44 -0.78 -4.79 25.99
CA GLN A 44 0.42 -5.53 25.64
C GLN A 44 0.10 -6.69 24.68
N ALA A 45 0.88 -6.80 23.59
CA ALA A 45 0.91 -7.98 22.74
C ALA A 45 1.84 -9.03 23.32
N LEU A 46 1.42 -10.30 23.33
CA LEU A 46 2.27 -11.42 23.72
C LEU A 46 3.40 -11.61 22.71
N THR A 47 3.06 -11.67 21.42
CA THR A 47 4.01 -11.78 20.33
C THR A 47 3.63 -10.90 19.16
N ILE A 48 4.63 -10.38 18.47
CA ILE A 48 4.49 -9.73 17.16
C ILE A 48 5.47 -10.38 16.20
N ASP A 49 4.92 -10.92 15.12
CA ASP A 49 5.68 -11.51 14.02
C ASP A 49 5.47 -10.66 12.77
N THR A 50 6.55 -10.40 12.03
CA THR A 50 6.50 -9.65 10.78
C THR A 50 7.25 -10.40 9.69
N ASP A 51 6.80 -10.35 8.45
CA ASP A 51 7.54 -10.88 7.31
C ASP A 51 7.79 -9.74 6.32
N PRO A 52 9.04 -9.53 5.84
CA PRO A 52 10.20 -10.43 5.89
C PRO A 52 11.07 -10.38 7.16
N ALA A 53 10.73 -9.58 8.17
CA ALA A 53 11.56 -9.40 9.36
C ALA A 53 11.38 -10.52 10.41
N ILE A 54 12.28 -11.49 10.38
CA ILE A 54 12.18 -12.80 11.06
C ILE A 54 12.18 -12.73 12.61
N ASP A 55 12.59 -11.62 13.21
CA ASP A 55 12.65 -11.51 14.67
C ASP A 55 11.27 -11.28 15.28
N ARG A 56 10.79 -12.32 15.98
CA ARG A 56 9.61 -12.26 16.85
C ARG A 56 9.85 -11.31 18.02
N VAL A 57 8.95 -10.37 18.22
CA VAL A 57 8.95 -9.47 19.38
C VAL A 57 8.05 -10.06 20.46
N TYR A 58 8.51 -10.03 21.71
CA TYR A 58 7.74 -10.52 22.86
C TYR A 58 7.32 -9.38 23.78
N ASN A 59 6.10 -9.46 24.34
CA ASN A 59 5.60 -8.56 25.38
C ASN A 59 5.66 -7.06 25.02
N ALA A 60 5.44 -6.73 23.75
CA ALA A 60 5.46 -5.35 23.26
C ALA A 60 4.25 -4.56 23.77
N THR A 61 4.50 -3.35 24.28
CA THR A 61 3.42 -2.38 24.58
C THR A 61 2.79 -1.89 23.27
N LEU A 62 1.47 -1.78 23.24
CA LEU A 62 0.72 -1.26 22.11
C LEU A 62 0.38 0.24 22.29
N PRO A 63 0.38 1.05 21.21
CA PRO A 63 0.67 0.65 19.83
C PRO A 63 2.17 0.43 19.58
N TRP A 64 2.49 -0.43 18.62
CA TRP A 64 3.86 -0.76 18.23
C TRP A 64 4.04 -0.62 16.72
N SER A 65 5.24 -0.27 16.27
CA SER A 65 5.57 -0.16 14.85
C SER A 65 7.00 -0.65 14.54
N ARG A 66 7.19 -1.20 13.34
CA ARG A 66 8.50 -1.51 12.75
C ARG A 66 8.52 -1.07 11.30
N THR A 67 9.59 -0.38 10.90
CA THR A 67 9.86 -0.06 9.51
C THR A 67 10.91 -1.03 8.98
N VAL A 68 10.72 -1.53 7.75
CA VAL A 68 11.68 -2.36 7.03
C VAL A 68 11.84 -1.84 5.61
N GLU A 69 13.05 -2.02 5.07
CA GLU A 69 13.33 -1.83 3.64
C GLU A 69 13.18 -3.16 2.92
N ALA A 70 12.16 -3.27 2.08
CA ALA A 70 11.90 -4.47 1.29
C ALA A 70 12.75 -4.47 0.02
N GLY A 71 13.49 -5.55 -0.22
CA GLY A 71 14.16 -5.75 -1.51
C GLY A 71 13.16 -5.87 -2.67
N PRO A 72 13.59 -5.63 -3.92
CA PRO A 72 12.71 -5.64 -5.09
C PRO A 72 12.04 -7.00 -5.35
N ASN A 73 12.60 -8.10 -4.81
CA ASN A 73 12.09 -9.45 -4.98
C ASN A 73 11.19 -9.91 -3.82
N VAL A 74 10.98 -9.09 -2.79
CA VAL A 74 10.03 -9.40 -1.71
C VAL A 74 8.64 -9.04 -2.19
N THR A 75 7.73 -10.01 -2.26
CA THR A 75 6.37 -9.79 -2.79
C THR A 75 5.29 -9.95 -1.74
N MET A 76 5.60 -10.55 -0.58
CA MET A 76 4.64 -10.81 0.49
C MET A 76 5.07 -10.11 1.78
N PHE A 77 4.12 -9.46 2.44
CA PHE A 77 4.28 -8.78 3.71
C PHE A 77 3.21 -9.25 4.68
N GLN A 78 3.61 -9.47 5.92
CA GLN A 78 2.70 -9.95 6.95
C GLN A 78 3.02 -9.30 8.28
N VAL A 79 1.99 -9.04 9.07
CA VAL A 79 2.12 -8.82 10.52
C VAL A 79 1.05 -9.63 11.25
N VAL A 80 1.47 -10.35 12.29
CA VAL A 80 0.60 -11.11 13.19
C VAL A 80 0.84 -10.61 14.61
N VAL A 81 -0.23 -10.17 15.27
CA VAL A 81 -0.17 -9.64 16.64
C VAL A 81 -1.03 -10.53 17.54
N VAL A 82 -0.39 -11.25 18.46
CA VAL A 82 -1.10 -12.10 19.41
C VAL A 82 -1.36 -11.32 20.70
N GLY A 83 -2.63 -11.09 21.04
CA GLY A 83 -3.03 -10.48 22.31
C GLY A 83 -2.94 -11.43 23.50
N ASN A 84 -2.96 -10.89 24.72
CA ASN A 84 -2.88 -11.67 25.97
C ASN A 84 -4.23 -12.18 26.52
N GLY A 85 -5.23 -12.33 25.65
CA GLY A 85 -6.59 -12.77 26.01
C GLY A 85 -7.51 -11.65 26.53
N SER A 86 -6.95 -10.62 27.19
CA SER A 86 -7.69 -9.39 27.53
C SER A 86 -7.49 -8.27 26.51
N THR A 87 -6.38 -8.33 25.77
CA THR A 87 -6.06 -7.44 24.67
C THR A 87 -6.46 -8.11 23.35
N ASN A 88 -7.22 -7.40 22.50
CA ASN A 88 -7.52 -7.85 21.14
C ASN A 88 -7.02 -6.80 20.13
N PRO A 89 -5.76 -6.92 19.67
CA PRO A 89 -5.11 -5.90 18.84
C PRO A 89 -5.76 -5.75 17.45
N GLY A 90 -5.39 -4.68 16.77
CA GLY A 90 -5.52 -4.57 15.32
C GLY A 90 -4.15 -4.65 14.65
N CYS A 91 -4.11 -4.53 13.34
CA CYS A 91 -2.86 -4.45 12.59
C CYS A 91 -2.98 -3.54 11.38
N ARG A 92 -1.85 -3.03 10.91
CA ARG A 92 -1.77 -2.25 9.68
C ARG A 92 -0.44 -2.49 8.97
N ILE A 93 -0.49 -2.55 7.65
CA ILE A 93 0.69 -2.55 6.78
C ILE A 93 0.58 -1.33 5.87
N SER A 94 1.63 -0.52 5.86
CA SER A 94 1.74 0.62 4.94
C SER A 94 2.99 0.48 4.05
N ILE A 95 2.87 0.82 2.77
CA ILE A 95 4.00 0.86 1.82
C ILE A 95 4.03 2.26 1.20
N GLY A 96 5.19 2.92 1.24
CA GLY A 96 5.34 4.28 0.73
C GLY A 96 4.43 5.31 1.40
N GLY A 97 3.99 5.04 2.63
CA GLY A 97 3.03 5.86 3.38
C GLY A 97 1.55 5.54 3.11
N HIS A 98 1.24 4.51 2.32
CA HIS A 98 -0.13 4.13 1.99
C HIS A 98 -0.52 2.80 2.61
N VAL A 99 -1.70 2.75 3.21
CA VAL A 99 -2.23 1.54 3.85
C VAL A 99 -2.65 0.54 2.79
N VAL A 100 -2.04 -0.64 2.81
CA VAL A 100 -2.29 -1.74 1.85
C VAL A 100 -3.03 -2.92 2.48
N ALA A 101 -2.97 -3.05 3.81
CA ALA A 101 -3.76 -4.01 4.58
C ALA A 101 -4.02 -3.45 5.98
N GLU A 102 -5.23 -3.64 6.49
CA GLU A 102 -5.61 -3.20 7.84
C GLU A 102 -6.64 -4.16 8.44
N GLN A 103 -6.54 -4.38 9.75
CA GLN A 103 -7.60 -4.94 10.58
C GLN A 103 -7.81 -4.02 11.78
N PRO A 104 -9.07 -3.69 12.12
CA PRO A 104 -9.36 -2.85 13.26
C PRO A 104 -8.97 -3.54 14.56
N VAL A 105 -8.84 -2.75 15.63
CA VAL A 105 -8.74 -3.27 17.00
C VAL A 105 -9.99 -4.12 17.28
N GLY A 106 -9.80 -5.33 17.79
CA GLY A 106 -10.87 -6.32 17.93
C GLY A 106 -10.97 -7.32 16.77
N GLY A 107 -10.22 -7.12 15.68
CA GLY A 107 -10.19 -8.00 14.51
C GLY A 107 -9.34 -9.26 14.71
N SER A 108 -8.88 -9.88 13.61
CA SER A 108 -8.00 -11.06 13.66
C SER A 108 -6.56 -10.73 14.08
N ALA A 109 -6.19 -9.43 14.02
CA ALA A 109 -4.83 -8.94 14.22
C ALA A 109 -3.78 -9.63 13.32
N HIS A 110 -4.22 -10.11 12.15
CA HIS A 110 -3.40 -10.74 11.13
C HIS A 110 -3.62 -10.03 9.80
N CYS A 111 -2.63 -9.26 9.38
CA CYS A 111 -2.63 -8.52 8.13
C CYS A 111 -1.65 -9.17 7.16
N ILE A 112 -2.08 -9.41 5.92
CA ILE A 112 -1.25 -9.93 4.84
C ILE A 112 -1.46 -9.04 3.62
N TYR A 113 -0.39 -8.73 2.91
CA TYR A 113 -0.43 -8.06 1.62
C TYR A 113 0.55 -8.71 0.64
N THR A 114 0.14 -8.80 -0.62
CA THR A 114 0.98 -9.27 -1.73
C THR A 114 0.92 -8.22 -2.84
N ARG A 115 2.08 -7.84 -3.39
CA ARG A 115 2.20 -6.94 -4.55
C ARG A 115 2.39 -7.69 -5.86
#